data_AF-A0A8T2MGH9-F1
#
_entry.id   AF-A0A8T2MGH9-F1
#
_cell.length_a   1.000
_cell.length_b   1.000
_cell.length_c   1.000
_cell.angle_alpha   90.00
_cell.angle_beta   90.00
_cell.angle_gamma   90.00
#
_symmetry.space_group_name_H-M   'P 1'
#
loop_
_entity.id
_entity.type
_entity.pdbx_description
1 polymer ?
#
loop_
_entity_poly.entity_id
_entity_poly.type
_entity_poly.pdbx_seq_one_letter_code
_entity_poly.pdbx_strand_id
1 'polypeptide(L)'
;MDCRRTFSVHPPEAESGAPEASSPQTSPLSVVSDPEISPQHVDVLLPFCCEEAPIAHLPTITTTTYLDTSQQDDTGLPSPTRGRSGKRLTNIFSSMFSCFRSRDRVVALVGKADTLPAAKRGWLQRFLRCFRRTSRKGFTVRALPSTGLLPDLELKKGWLNHPDRPRDEVQEVVYYPAASHAPGDTVECTYTSIPQAEHTHAVVLSRPAWLWGAEMGANEHGVCVGNEAVWTREPVSPEDALLGMDLVRLALERADSAWAAVTVITDLLEQHGQGGACREDPEHFSYHNTFLLADRQEAWVLETAGKLWAAQKITEGVKNISNQLTIGTEISAEHPELRSVAQSQGWWSGEGEFSFTAAFTPDNPPARMELAKQRYKGGTALLQEQDGSVTAEVMMNILRDKPSGICMDSEGFRTTGSMVSILPRDASMPCVHFFTATPDPSRSVFKPFIFSEGISPVTLVMSPQYGPDDPVRTQPRFQLKVDRKHELYKAHQAALAGMEENLDAGGSLQETMRFLESQCLEEIEAMLRGEVEGQELGDLFFDCVDTEIKFYQ
;
A
#
# COMPACT_ATOMS: atom_id res chain seq x y z
N MET A 1 19.93 0.99 -74.62
CA MET A 1 20.65 0.68 -73.35
C MET A 1 21.26 1.99 -72.89
N ASP A 2 20.66 2.61 -71.88
CA ASP A 2 20.45 4.06 -71.92
C ASP A 2 20.83 4.84 -70.65
N CYS A 3 21.25 6.09 -70.91
CA CYS A 3 21.11 7.35 -70.17
C CYS A 3 20.86 7.33 -68.65
N ARG A 4 21.65 8.01 -67.79
CA ARG A 4 21.99 9.47 -67.71
C ARG A 4 20.79 10.43 -67.54
N ARG A 5 20.74 11.12 -66.39
CA ARG A 5 20.41 12.56 -66.09
C ARG A 5 19.94 12.63 -64.61
N THR A 6 20.32 13.50 -63.67
CA THR A 6 20.87 14.88 -63.53
C THR A 6 19.85 16.03 -63.30
N PHE A 7 19.98 16.67 -62.13
CA PHE A 7 19.61 18.05 -61.69
C PHE A 7 18.15 18.47 -61.35
N SER A 8 17.93 18.75 -60.05
CA SER A 8 17.57 20.02 -59.37
C SER A 8 16.67 21.09 -60.04
N VAL A 9 15.71 21.67 -59.28
CA VAL A 9 15.63 23.10 -58.81
C VAL A 9 14.28 23.40 -58.09
N HIS A 10 14.25 24.47 -57.29
CA HIS A 10 13.22 24.98 -56.34
C HIS A 10 11.94 25.64 -56.96
N PRO A 11 10.93 26.08 -56.15
CA PRO A 11 9.56 26.42 -56.59
C PRO A 11 9.30 27.92 -56.83
N PRO A 12 8.03 28.33 -57.06
CA PRO A 12 7.54 29.68 -56.71
C PRO A 12 6.21 29.71 -55.94
N GLU A 13 5.75 30.92 -55.63
CA GLU A 13 4.81 31.28 -54.54
C GLU A 13 3.40 31.76 -55.01
N ALA A 14 2.47 31.74 -54.05
CA ALA A 14 1.47 32.78 -53.70
C ALA A 14 0.33 33.27 -54.64
N GLU A 15 -0.65 33.90 -53.96
CA GLU A 15 -1.78 34.74 -54.43
C GLU A 15 -2.94 34.08 -55.21
N SER A 16 -4.18 34.60 -55.21
CA SER A 16 -4.98 35.37 -54.23
C SER A 16 -6.44 35.38 -54.72
N GLY A 17 -7.45 35.67 -53.87
CA GLY A 17 -8.81 35.96 -54.37
C GLY A 17 -10.00 35.65 -53.45
N ALA A 18 -10.56 36.68 -52.81
CA ALA A 18 -11.98 36.74 -52.44
C ALA A 18 -12.76 37.49 -53.55
N PRO A 19 -14.12 37.46 -53.61
CA PRO A 19 -14.90 38.37 -52.76
C PRO A 19 -16.31 37.90 -52.32
N GLU A 20 -16.84 38.59 -51.30
CA GLU A 20 -18.22 39.12 -51.07
C GLU A 20 -19.51 38.38 -51.56
N ALA A 21 -20.69 38.52 -50.96
CA ALA A 21 -21.15 38.97 -49.63
C ALA A 21 -22.71 38.85 -49.55
N SER A 22 -23.30 38.57 -48.38
CA SER A 22 -24.67 39.02 -48.02
C SER A 22 -25.05 38.77 -46.54
N SER A 23 -25.13 39.85 -45.75
CA SER A 23 -25.94 40.00 -44.53
C SER A 23 -27.37 40.47 -44.92
N PRO A 24 -28.42 40.61 -44.06
CA PRO A 24 -28.46 40.84 -42.59
C PRO A 24 -29.47 39.91 -41.84
N GLN A 25 -29.85 39.99 -40.54
CA GLN A 25 -30.20 41.12 -39.66
C GLN A 25 -30.13 40.82 -38.13
N THR A 26 -29.80 41.88 -37.36
CA THR A 26 -30.29 42.30 -36.02
C THR A 26 -30.16 41.44 -34.73
N SER A 27 -29.54 42.11 -33.74
CA SER A 27 -29.35 41.85 -32.29
C SER A 27 -30.63 42.09 -31.43
N PRO A 28 -30.61 42.14 -30.06
CA PRO A 28 -29.53 41.93 -29.07
C PRO A 28 -29.89 41.16 -27.76
N LEU A 29 -28.94 41.13 -26.80
CA LEU A 29 -29.09 40.93 -25.33
C LEU A 29 -29.42 39.53 -24.75
N SER A 30 -28.45 38.93 -24.06
CA SER A 30 -28.45 38.85 -22.58
C SER A 30 -27.13 38.32 -22.04
N VAL A 31 -26.70 38.83 -20.88
CA VAL A 31 -25.61 38.27 -20.07
C VAL A 31 -26.23 37.31 -19.06
N VAL A 32 -25.84 36.04 -19.09
CA VAL A 32 -26.21 35.05 -18.07
C VAL A 32 -24.99 34.20 -17.74
N SER A 33 -24.54 34.37 -16.49
CA SER A 33 -23.70 33.55 -15.60
C SER A 33 -22.93 32.32 -16.13
N ASP A 34 -21.74 32.17 -15.56
CA ASP A 34 -20.88 30.98 -15.59
C ASP A 34 -21.65 29.66 -15.36
N PRO A 35 -21.28 28.56 -16.03
CA PRO A 35 -21.60 27.23 -15.55
C PRO A 35 -20.78 26.96 -14.28
N GLU A 36 -21.47 26.66 -13.19
CA GLU A 36 -20.86 26.34 -11.89
C GLU A 36 -19.84 25.19 -12.04
N ILE A 37 -18.67 25.39 -11.44
CA ILE A 37 -17.66 24.34 -11.31
C ILE A 37 -18.24 23.28 -10.37
N SER A 38 -18.62 22.12 -10.92
CA SER A 38 -18.97 20.93 -10.13
C SER A 38 -17.79 20.56 -9.24
N PRO A 39 -17.99 20.24 -7.94
CA PRO A 39 -16.91 19.75 -7.09
C PRO A 39 -16.29 18.51 -7.73
N GLN A 40 -14.97 18.45 -7.76
CA GLN A 40 -14.26 17.38 -8.47
C GLN A 40 -14.07 16.18 -7.55
N HIS A 41 -14.61 15.03 -7.96
CA HIS A 41 -14.59 13.80 -7.18
C HIS A 41 -13.18 13.32 -6.81
N VAL A 42 -13.14 12.53 -5.74
CA VAL A 42 -11.95 11.94 -5.13
C VAL A 42 -11.83 10.50 -5.61
N ASP A 43 -10.78 10.20 -6.38
CA ASP A 43 -10.53 8.83 -6.86
C ASP A 43 -9.84 7.99 -5.77
N VAL A 44 -10.37 6.79 -5.51
CA VAL A 44 -9.93 5.91 -4.40
C VAL A 44 -9.83 4.45 -4.83
N LEU A 45 -8.69 3.80 -4.58
CA LEU A 45 -8.35 2.53 -5.24
C LEU A 45 -7.75 1.42 -4.32
N LEU A 46 -8.17 0.13 -4.45
CA LEU A 46 -7.69 -1.03 -3.64
C LEU A 46 -7.45 -2.37 -4.43
N PRO A 47 -6.34 -3.14 -4.23
CA PRO A 47 -6.14 -4.57 -4.60
C PRO A 47 -5.82 -5.56 -3.45
N PHE A 48 -6.03 -6.89 -3.65
CA PHE A 48 -5.94 -7.96 -2.62
C PHE A 48 -5.67 -9.42 -3.12
N CYS A 49 -5.26 -10.39 -2.26
CA CYS A 49 -5.12 -11.84 -2.62
C CYS A 49 -5.70 -12.93 -1.60
N CYS A 50 -6.26 -14.10 -1.99
CA CYS A 50 -6.80 -15.06 -0.96
C CYS A 50 -7.00 -16.54 -1.37
N GLU A 51 -6.69 -17.52 -0.52
CA GLU A 51 -7.21 -18.91 -0.60
C GLU A 51 -7.12 -19.68 0.74
N GLU A 52 -7.92 -20.76 0.87
CA GLU A 52 -7.75 -21.86 1.85
C GLU A 52 -7.94 -23.24 1.19
N ALA A 53 -7.37 -24.28 1.81
CA ALA A 53 -7.24 -25.65 1.29
C ALA A 53 -8.44 -26.56 1.68
N PRO A 54 -8.59 -27.77 1.08
CA PRO A 54 -9.86 -28.50 1.12
C PRO A 54 -10.12 -29.28 2.42
N ILE A 55 -11.41 -29.39 2.76
CA ILE A 55 -11.92 -30.15 3.90
C ILE A 55 -11.50 -31.63 3.81
N ALA A 56 -10.60 -32.06 4.69
CA ALA A 56 -10.33 -33.48 4.91
C ALA A 56 -11.52 -34.14 5.64
N HIS A 57 -12.01 -35.26 5.12
CA HIS A 57 -13.09 -36.02 5.74
C HIS A 57 -12.69 -36.56 7.13
N LEU A 58 -13.26 -36.00 8.19
CA LEU A 58 -13.24 -36.62 9.52
C LEU A 58 -14.30 -37.74 9.60
N PRO A 59 -13.96 -38.92 10.17
CA PRO A 59 -14.92 -40.00 10.34
C PRO A 59 -15.92 -39.67 11.46
N THR A 60 -17.16 -40.09 11.26
CA THR A 60 -18.26 -39.95 12.23
C THR A 60 -17.92 -40.65 13.55
N ILE A 61 -17.66 -39.88 14.61
CA ILE A 61 -17.56 -40.41 15.98
C ILE A 61 -18.90 -40.21 16.68
N THR A 62 -19.53 -41.32 17.04
CA THR A 62 -20.83 -41.36 17.70
C THR A 62 -20.74 -40.90 19.16
N THR A 63 -21.49 -39.86 19.51
CA THR A 63 -21.59 -39.36 20.89
C THR A 63 -22.21 -40.42 21.81
N THR A 64 -21.44 -40.90 22.80
CA THR A 64 -21.97 -41.66 23.94
C THR A 64 -21.79 -40.84 25.20
N THR A 65 -22.89 -40.29 25.72
CA THR A 65 -22.94 -39.59 27.01
C THR A 65 -22.70 -40.52 28.18
N TYR A 66 -21.84 -40.11 29.11
CA TYR A 66 -21.92 -40.53 30.51
C TYR A 66 -21.80 -39.32 31.43
N LEU A 67 -22.82 -39.16 32.27
CA LEU A 67 -22.77 -38.36 33.50
C LEU A 67 -22.14 -39.22 34.60
N ASP A 68 -21.25 -38.66 35.42
CA ASP A 68 -21.29 -38.93 36.86
C ASP A 68 -20.70 -37.76 37.67
N THR A 69 -20.77 -37.89 39.00
CA THR A 69 -20.87 -36.83 39.99
C THR A 69 -19.90 -37.04 41.16
N SER A 70 -19.82 -36.05 42.08
CA SER A 70 -19.14 -36.12 43.40
C SER A 70 -17.58 -36.08 43.35
N GLN A 71 -16.83 -35.67 44.40
CA GLN A 71 -17.17 -35.05 45.70
C GLN A 71 -15.96 -34.26 46.26
N GLN A 72 -16.14 -33.60 47.41
CA GLN A 72 -15.17 -32.85 48.21
C GLN A 72 -13.97 -33.70 48.71
N ASP A 73 -12.81 -33.08 49.01
CA ASP A 73 -12.42 -32.83 50.42
C ASP A 73 -11.21 -31.89 50.63
N ASP A 74 -10.90 -31.60 51.89
CA ASP A 74 -10.27 -30.37 52.44
C ASP A 74 -8.85 -30.61 53.04
N THR A 75 -8.26 -29.57 53.67
CA THR A 75 -7.04 -29.51 54.50
C THR A 75 -5.68 -29.38 53.78
N GLY A 76 -4.66 -28.65 54.28
CA GLY A 76 -4.57 -27.80 55.49
C GLY A 76 -3.22 -27.05 55.60
N LEU A 77 -3.22 -25.90 56.27
CA LEU A 77 -2.06 -24.99 56.49
C LEU A 77 -1.27 -25.36 57.77
N PRO A 78 0.02 -24.99 57.91
CA PRO A 78 0.32 -23.78 58.71
C PRO A 78 1.59 -22.96 58.35
N SER A 79 1.63 -21.71 58.84
CA SER A 79 2.82 -20.85 59.06
C SER A 79 2.91 -20.52 60.57
N PRO A 80 3.98 -19.93 61.18
CA PRO A 80 4.45 -18.55 60.94
C PRO A 80 6.00 -18.31 61.12
N THR A 81 6.61 -17.14 60.84
CA THR A 81 6.79 -16.01 61.80
C THR A 81 7.55 -14.78 61.21
N ARG A 82 7.55 -13.67 61.97
CA ARG A 82 7.81 -12.26 61.59
C ARG A 82 9.28 -11.79 61.54
N GLY A 83 9.53 -10.70 60.79
CA GLY A 83 10.64 -9.73 60.96
C GLY A 83 10.29 -8.34 60.37
N ARG A 84 10.83 -7.21 60.90
CA ARG A 84 10.39 -5.84 60.54
C ARG A 84 11.55 -4.80 60.60
N SER A 85 11.38 -3.64 59.92
CA SER A 85 12.25 -2.42 59.86
C SER A 85 13.47 -2.46 58.90
N GLY A 86 14.01 -1.35 58.36
CA GLY A 86 13.50 0.04 58.31
C GLY A 86 14.55 1.18 58.16
N LYS A 87 14.59 1.86 57.00
CA LYS A 87 15.12 3.23 56.69
C LYS A 87 16.63 3.57 56.79
N ARG A 88 17.21 4.04 55.67
CA ARG A 88 18.18 5.16 55.39
C ARG A 88 18.83 4.89 54.01
N LEU A 89 19.25 5.82 53.15
CA LEU A 89 19.62 7.25 53.24
C LEU A 89 19.19 8.04 51.97
N THR A 90 19.24 9.37 52.02
CA THR A 90 18.97 10.30 50.88
C THR A 90 20.05 11.40 50.77
N ASN A 91 20.06 12.08 49.60
CA ASN A 91 20.60 13.42 49.29
C ASN A 91 22.01 13.57 48.68
N ILE A 92 22.17 14.73 48.01
CA ILE A 92 23.28 15.28 47.19
C ILE A 92 22.98 15.09 45.68
N PHE A 93 22.75 16.10 44.82
CA PHE A 93 22.96 17.56 44.84
C PHE A 93 21.73 18.39 44.38
N SER A 94 21.78 19.71 44.59
CA SER A 94 20.86 20.74 44.08
C SER A 94 21.67 21.97 43.63
N SER A 95 21.25 22.70 42.58
CA SER A 95 21.25 24.19 42.48
C SER A 95 20.96 24.71 41.05
N MET A 96 20.46 25.97 40.97
CA MET A 96 20.21 26.83 39.78
C MET A 96 19.05 26.41 38.86
N PHE A 97 18.06 27.26 38.50
CA PHE A 97 17.89 28.73 38.62
C PHE A 97 16.57 29.13 39.31
N SER A 98 16.42 30.42 39.67
CA SER A 98 15.22 30.98 40.31
C SER A 98 14.52 32.08 39.49
N CYS A 99 13.20 32.12 39.66
CA CYS A 99 12.30 33.29 39.61
C CYS A 99 12.21 34.20 38.36
N PHE A 100 11.05 34.15 37.68
CA PHE A 100 10.12 35.28 37.68
C PHE A 100 8.66 34.79 37.70
N ARG A 101 7.72 35.59 38.23
CA ARG A 101 6.32 35.21 38.50
C ARG A 101 5.31 36.11 37.77
N SER A 102 4.33 35.49 37.11
CA SER A 102 2.89 35.79 37.19
C SER A 102 2.15 34.63 36.49
N ARG A 103 1.36 33.80 37.20
CA ARG A 103 -0.11 33.94 37.34
C ARG A 103 -0.77 34.09 35.95
N ASP A 104 -1.57 33.13 35.48
CA ASP A 104 -2.61 32.40 36.24
C ASP A 104 -2.57 30.86 36.21
N ARG A 105 -3.50 30.26 36.98
CA ARG A 105 -3.73 28.82 37.19
C ARG A 105 -4.76 28.33 36.13
N VAL A 106 -4.90 27.05 35.78
CA VAL A 106 -5.36 25.94 36.64
C VAL A 106 -5.01 24.55 36.04
N VAL A 107 -4.46 23.69 36.92
CA VAL A 107 -4.61 22.22 37.07
C VAL A 107 -4.93 21.34 35.84
N ALA A 108 -4.05 20.37 35.59
CA ALA A 108 -4.30 19.21 34.75
C ALA A 108 -5.13 18.13 35.48
N LEU A 109 -5.98 17.42 34.74
CA LEU A 109 -6.53 16.12 35.14
C LEU A 109 -5.97 15.04 34.21
N VAL A 110 -4.94 14.34 34.68
CA VAL A 110 -4.45 13.11 34.06
C VAL A 110 -5.35 11.96 34.52
N GLY A 111 -6.12 11.39 33.62
CA GLY A 111 -6.78 10.10 33.83
C GLY A 111 -5.75 8.98 33.88
N LYS A 112 -5.40 8.53 35.09
CA LYS A 112 -4.59 7.35 35.45
C LYS A 112 -3.74 6.69 34.35
N ALA A 113 -2.53 7.21 34.16
CA ALA A 113 -1.40 6.44 33.65
C ALA A 113 -0.73 5.64 34.80
N ASP A 114 -1.46 4.67 35.36
CA ASP A 114 -1.06 3.87 36.53
C ASP A 114 -0.72 2.39 36.21
N THR A 115 -0.16 2.11 35.03
CA THR A 115 0.41 0.78 34.68
C THR A 115 1.79 0.82 34.02
N LEU A 116 2.36 2.00 33.70
CA LEU A 116 3.68 2.10 33.05
C LEU A 116 4.85 2.24 34.04
N PRO A 117 5.88 1.36 33.99
CA PRO A 117 7.05 1.41 34.88
C PRO A 117 7.81 2.74 34.81
N ALA A 118 8.36 3.17 35.95
CA ALA A 118 9.00 4.48 36.10
C ALA A 118 10.16 4.76 35.12
N ALA A 119 10.79 3.72 34.55
CA ALA A 119 11.82 3.85 33.53
C ALA A 119 11.30 4.45 32.20
N LYS A 120 10.07 4.12 31.76
CA LYS A 120 9.53 4.60 30.47
C LYS A 120 9.05 6.08 30.51
N ARG A 121 8.88 6.68 31.71
CA ARG A 121 8.48 8.10 31.87
C ARG A 121 9.52 9.12 31.41
N GLY A 122 10.81 8.78 31.49
CA GLY A 122 11.90 9.65 31.03
C GLY A 122 12.03 9.73 29.51
N TRP A 123 11.56 8.70 28.81
CA TRP A 123 11.59 8.61 27.35
C TRP A 123 10.42 9.34 26.69
N LEU A 124 9.19 9.22 27.23
CA LEU A 124 8.05 10.02 26.77
C LEU A 124 8.33 11.53 26.89
N GLN A 125 9.05 11.95 27.94
CA GLN A 125 9.54 13.33 28.12
C GLN A 125 10.78 13.70 27.26
N ARG A 126 11.29 12.79 26.43
CA ARG A 126 12.29 13.06 25.38
C ARG A 126 11.64 13.05 24.00
N PHE A 127 10.79 12.08 23.70
CA PHE A 127 9.94 12.04 22.51
C PHE A 127 9.17 13.37 22.37
N LEU A 128 8.34 13.72 23.37
CA LEU A 128 7.63 15.00 23.49
C LEU A 128 8.55 16.25 23.58
N ARG A 129 9.88 16.09 23.60
CA ARG A 129 10.85 17.19 23.70
C ARG A 129 11.67 17.39 22.43
N CYS A 130 11.84 16.36 21.59
CA CYS A 130 12.10 16.57 20.16
C CYS A 130 10.88 17.25 19.54
N PHE A 131 9.70 16.68 19.76
CA PHE A 131 8.38 17.19 19.34
C PHE A 131 8.06 18.65 19.72
N ARG A 132 8.48 19.08 20.92
CA ARG A 132 8.28 20.47 21.38
C ARG A 132 9.42 21.42 20.99
N ARG A 133 10.43 20.94 20.25
CA ARG A 133 11.55 21.76 19.79
C ARG A 133 11.27 22.38 18.42
N THR A 134 10.48 21.71 17.59
CA THR A 134 9.99 22.14 16.28
C THR A 134 8.86 23.18 16.36
N SER A 135 8.04 23.17 17.43
CA SER A 135 6.87 24.05 17.57
C SER A 135 7.14 25.39 18.29
N ARG A 136 7.88 26.29 17.61
CA ARG A 136 8.21 27.65 18.10
C ARG A 136 7.27 28.76 17.59
N LYS A 137 5.96 28.64 17.86
CA LYS A 137 5.00 29.75 18.07
C LYS A 137 3.66 29.14 18.53
N GLY A 138 3.04 29.71 19.55
CA GLY A 138 1.87 29.11 20.20
C GLY A 138 0.56 29.40 19.45
N PHE A 139 -0.34 28.42 19.45
CA PHE A 139 -1.73 28.60 19.04
C PHE A 139 -2.71 28.20 20.15
N THR A 140 -3.89 28.81 20.08
CA THR A 140 -4.98 28.63 21.05
C THR A 140 -6.00 27.67 20.46
N VAL A 141 -6.22 26.51 21.07
CA VAL A 141 -7.29 25.60 20.65
C VAL A 141 -8.63 26.14 21.16
N ARG A 142 -9.58 26.29 20.25
CA ARG A 142 -10.97 26.70 20.53
C ARG A 142 -11.83 25.44 20.48
N ALA A 143 -12.52 25.11 21.57
CA ALA A 143 -13.49 24.02 21.53
C ALA A 143 -14.64 24.38 20.57
N LEU A 144 -14.85 23.55 19.54
CA LEU A 144 -16.06 23.58 18.73
C LEU A 144 -17.10 22.62 19.31
N PRO A 145 -18.41 22.92 19.18
CA PRO A 145 -19.45 22.01 19.64
C PRO A 145 -19.46 20.71 18.84
N SER A 146 -19.87 19.62 19.48
CA SER A 146 -20.26 18.37 18.82
C SER A 146 -21.56 18.55 18.03
N THR A 147 -21.49 19.26 16.89
CA THR A 147 -22.43 19.33 15.75
C THR A 147 -22.05 20.56 14.92
N GLY A 148 -21.27 20.35 13.88
CA GLY A 148 -20.93 21.38 12.90
C GLY A 148 -20.34 20.70 11.69
N LEU A 149 -20.95 20.90 10.52
CA LEU A 149 -20.32 20.53 9.25
C LEU A 149 -18.97 21.25 9.17
N LEU A 150 -17.91 20.46 9.02
CA LEU A 150 -16.58 20.98 8.73
C LEU A 150 -16.61 21.54 7.30
N PRO A 151 -16.00 22.70 7.03
CA PRO A 151 -15.98 23.26 5.68
C PRO A 151 -15.18 22.34 4.76
N ASP A 152 -15.77 22.04 3.60
CA ASP A 152 -15.18 21.14 2.59
C ASP A 152 -13.80 21.64 2.16
N LEU A 153 -12.79 20.83 2.47
CA LEU A 153 -11.44 21.01 1.97
C LEU A 153 -11.30 20.02 0.79
N GLU A 154 -11.38 20.51 -0.44
CA GLU A 154 -11.21 19.71 -1.67
C GLU A 154 -9.82 19.05 -1.69
N LEU A 155 -9.69 17.85 -1.12
CA LEU A 155 -8.37 17.28 -0.88
C LEU A 155 -8.35 15.74 -0.90
N LYS A 156 -7.33 15.24 -1.61
CA LYS A 156 -6.71 13.90 -1.57
C LYS A 156 -7.38 12.84 -2.44
N LYS A 157 -6.72 12.46 -3.54
CA LYS A 157 -6.85 11.09 -4.06
C LYS A 157 -6.21 10.14 -3.05
N GLY A 158 -6.84 8.99 -2.85
CA GLY A 158 -6.38 7.95 -1.93
C GLY A 158 -6.03 6.68 -2.69
N TRP A 159 -4.84 6.12 -2.48
CA TRP A 159 -4.44 4.86 -3.10
C TRP A 159 -4.01 3.88 -2.01
N LEU A 160 -4.30 2.58 -2.13
CA LEU A 160 -3.76 1.57 -1.22
C LEU A 160 -3.46 0.24 -1.92
N ASN A 161 -2.66 -0.63 -1.29
CA ASN A 161 -2.56 -2.06 -1.67
C ASN A 161 -2.17 -2.97 -0.49
N HIS A 162 -2.52 -4.27 -0.62
CA HIS A 162 -2.35 -5.37 0.33
C HIS A 162 -1.87 -6.67 -0.36
N PRO A 163 -0.58 -7.01 -0.29
CA PRO A 163 -0.09 -8.33 -0.65
C PRO A 163 -0.48 -9.40 0.38
N ASP A 164 -1.45 -10.23 -0.01
CA ASP A 164 -1.72 -11.48 0.70
C ASP A 164 -0.86 -12.61 0.13
N ARG A 165 0.03 -13.14 0.99
CA ARG A 165 1.14 -14.03 0.65
C ARG A 165 1.17 -15.22 1.61
N PRO A 166 2.02 -16.25 1.40
CA PRO A 166 2.19 -17.32 2.37
C PRO A 166 2.47 -16.76 3.77
N ARG A 167 1.86 -17.35 4.80
CA ARG A 167 1.80 -16.83 6.17
C ARG A 167 3.15 -16.42 6.81
N ASP A 168 4.24 -17.07 6.43
CA ASP A 168 5.60 -16.79 6.93
C ASP A 168 6.47 -15.95 5.96
N GLU A 169 5.93 -15.52 4.82
CA GLU A 169 6.66 -14.68 3.86
C GLU A 169 6.82 -13.26 4.40
N VAL A 170 8.06 -12.77 4.38
CA VAL A 170 8.42 -11.47 4.96
C VAL A 170 8.37 -10.39 3.89
N GLN A 171 7.63 -9.31 4.17
CA GLN A 171 7.64 -8.08 3.36
C GLN A 171 8.65 -7.09 3.94
N GLU A 172 9.60 -6.66 3.11
CA GLU A 172 10.48 -5.53 3.41
C GLU A 172 9.83 -4.21 2.94
N VAL A 173 10.21 -3.09 3.55
CA VAL A 173 9.97 -1.74 2.98
C VAL A 173 11.31 -1.08 2.70
N VAL A 174 11.62 -0.89 1.42
CA VAL A 174 12.97 -0.52 0.96
C VAL A 174 12.92 0.72 0.06
N TYR A 175 13.77 1.70 0.36
CA TYR A 175 14.01 2.86 -0.48
C TYR A 175 15.22 2.63 -1.40
N TYR A 176 15.06 2.98 -2.68
CA TYR A 176 16.14 3.05 -3.67
C TYR A 176 16.20 4.48 -4.24
N PRO A 177 17.37 5.14 -4.26
CA PRO A 177 17.51 6.48 -4.83
C PRO A 177 17.49 6.45 -6.36
N ALA A 178 17.18 7.60 -6.96
CA ALA A 178 17.28 7.79 -8.41
C ALA A 178 18.71 7.54 -8.89
N ALA A 179 18.86 6.94 -10.08
CA ALA A 179 20.15 6.56 -10.64
C ALA A 179 20.23 6.83 -12.15
N SER A 180 21.46 6.88 -12.65
CA SER A 180 21.77 6.95 -14.08
C SER A 180 22.65 5.75 -14.45
N HIS A 181 22.34 5.12 -15.57
CA HIS A 181 22.95 3.87 -16.04
C HIS A 181 23.63 4.12 -17.40
N ALA A 182 24.63 3.31 -17.74
CA ALA A 182 25.33 3.45 -19.01
C ALA A 182 24.51 2.87 -20.18
N PRO A 183 24.60 3.44 -21.40
CA PRO A 183 23.93 2.88 -22.57
C PRO A 183 24.35 1.43 -22.82
N GLY A 184 23.38 0.51 -22.82
CA GLY A 184 23.60 -0.93 -22.97
C GLY A 184 23.75 -1.72 -21.66
N ASP A 185 23.62 -1.07 -20.49
CA ASP A 185 23.49 -1.77 -19.21
C ASP A 185 22.25 -2.67 -19.19
N THR A 186 22.29 -3.71 -18.35
CA THR A 186 21.19 -4.64 -18.09
C THR A 186 20.83 -4.65 -16.61
N VAL A 187 19.56 -4.94 -16.30
CA VAL A 187 19.08 -5.15 -14.93
C VAL A 187 18.65 -6.59 -14.75
N GLU A 188 19.19 -7.24 -13.71
CA GLU A 188 18.79 -8.56 -13.25
C GLU A 188 17.48 -8.42 -12.44
N CYS A 189 16.37 -8.87 -13.01
CA CYS A 189 15.08 -8.98 -12.33
C CYS A 189 15.00 -10.29 -11.51
N THR A 190 13.82 -10.77 -11.13
CA THR A 190 13.72 -11.94 -10.24
C THR A 190 14.25 -13.23 -10.90
N TYR A 191 13.94 -13.44 -12.19
CA TYR A 191 14.35 -14.65 -12.92
C TYR A 191 15.07 -14.40 -14.25
N THR A 192 15.05 -13.18 -14.77
CA THR A 192 15.57 -12.85 -16.09
C THR A 192 16.26 -11.48 -16.08
N SER A 193 17.11 -11.24 -17.07
CA SER A 193 17.79 -9.96 -17.29
C SER A 193 17.19 -9.22 -18.49
N ILE A 194 16.92 -7.93 -18.33
CA ILE A 194 16.40 -7.07 -19.40
C ILE A 194 17.27 -5.83 -19.60
N PRO A 195 17.17 -5.11 -20.75
CA PRO A 195 17.83 -3.83 -20.92
C PRO A 195 17.45 -2.83 -19.82
N GLN A 196 18.45 -2.13 -19.28
CA GLN A 196 18.23 -1.10 -18.27
C GLN A 196 17.87 0.25 -18.92
N ALA A 197 17.03 1.03 -18.24
CA ALA A 197 16.73 2.40 -18.64
C ALA A 197 17.89 3.33 -18.30
N GLU A 198 18.20 4.33 -19.15
CA GLU A 198 19.32 5.27 -18.91
C GLU A 198 19.18 6.04 -17.59
N HIS A 199 17.94 6.28 -17.14
CA HIS A 199 17.61 6.87 -15.86
C HIS A 199 16.54 6.05 -15.14
N THR A 200 16.67 5.93 -13.83
CA THR A 200 15.64 5.36 -12.95
C THR A 200 15.28 6.35 -11.85
N HIS A 201 13.99 6.47 -11.54
CA HIS A 201 13.46 7.31 -10.47
C HIS A 201 13.71 6.74 -9.08
N ALA A 202 13.71 7.60 -8.07
CA ALA A 202 13.75 7.15 -6.68
C ALA A 202 12.42 6.49 -6.30
N VAL A 203 12.48 5.33 -5.64
CA VAL A 203 11.31 4.50 -5.30
C VAL A 203 11.32 4.06 -3.84
N VAL A 204 10.14 3.89 -3.26
CA VAL A 204 9.90 3.17 -2.01
C VAL A 204 8.99 1.98 -2.28
N LEU A 205 9.44 0.78 -1.93
CA LEU A 205 8.84 -0.49 -2.34
C LEU A 205 8.47 -1.34 -1.12
N SER A 206 7.27 -1.92 -1.10
CA SER A 206 6.95 -3.10 -0.28
C SER A 206 7.15 -4.35 -1.14
N ARG A 207 8.05 -5.24 -0.72
CA ARG A 207 8.43 -6.43 -1.50
C ARG A 207 8.62 -7.67 -0.64
N PRO A 208 8.28 -8.87 -1.13
CA PRO A 208 8.74 -10.12 -0.54
C PRO A 208 10.27 -10.14 -0.51
N ALA A 209 10.84 -10.51 0.64
CA ALA A 209 12.28 -10.50 0.90
C ALA A 209 13.14 -11.43 0.01
N TRP A 210 12.53 -12.16 -0.92
CA TRP A 210 13.18 -13.13 -1.82
C TRP A 210 13.22 -12.69 -3.29
N LEU A 211 12.27 -11.86 -3.76
CA LEU A 211 12.13 -11.47 -5.18
C LEU A 211 12.65 -10.06 -5.44
N TRP A 212 13.17 -9.78 -6.63
CA TRP A 212 13.79 -8.48 -6.97
C TRP A 212 12.77 -7.33 -7.06
N GLY A 213 11.59 -7.61 -7.59
CA GLY A 213 10.48 -6.68 -7.76
C GLY A 213 9.79 -6.21 -6.46
N ALA A 214 8.52 -5.82 -6.57
CA ALA A 214 7.68 -5.36 -5.46
C ALA A 214 6.21 -5.72 -5.68
N GLU A 215 5.44 -5.89 -4.60
CA GLU A 215 3.97 -6.04 -4.71
C GLU A 215 3.27 -4.68 -4.78
N MET A 216 3.95 -3.64 -4.26
CA MET A 216 3.50 -2.26 -4.28
C MET A 216 4.64 -1.29 -4.01
N GLY A 217 4.44 -0.04 -4.40
CA GLY A 217 5.32 1.05 -4.02
C GLY A 217 4.87 2.39 -4.56
N ALA A 218 5.71 3.40 -4.33
CA ALA A 218 5.59 4.71 -4.93
C ALA A 218 6.95 5.24 -5.39
N ASN A 219 6.94 6.25 -6.25
CA ASN A 219 8.14 6.96 -6.69
C ASN A 219 8.10 8.47 -6.37
N GLU A 220 9.23 9.14 -6.59
CA GLU A 220 9.41 10.57 -6.28
C GLU A 220 8.46 11.52 -7.02
N HIS A 221 7.87 11.09 -8.15
CA HIS A 221 6.86 11.86 -8.90
C HIS A 221 5.45 11.72 -8.31
N GLY A 222 5.28 10.81 -7.35
CA GLY A 222 3.99 10.51 -6.74
C GLY A 222 3.17 9.48 -7.51
N VAL A 223 3.79 8.72 -8.42
CA VAL A 223 3.17 7.52 -9.01
C VAL A 223 3.14 6.42 -7.95
N CYS A 224 1.98 5.81 -7.73
CA CYS A 224 1.79 4.61 -6.93
C CYS A 224 1.39 3.46 -7.86
N VAL A 225 1.98 2.28 -7.64
CA VAL A 225 1.67 1.06 -8.38
C VAL A 225 1.58 -0.09 -7.40
N GLY A 226 0.62 -0.98 -7.61
CA GLY A 226 0.51 -2.26 -6.92
C GLY A 226 -0.16 -3.29 -7.80
N ASN A 227 0.00 -4.57 -7.47
CA ASN A 227 -0.59 -5.66 -8.23
C ASN A 227 -1.33 -6.67 -7.36
N GLU A 228 -2.07 -7.54 -8.03
CA GLU A 228 -2.71 -8.72 -7.46
C GLU A 228 -2.74 -9.86 -8.48
N ALA A 229 -2.91 -11.10 -8.01
CA ALA A 229 -2.95 -12.29 -8.84
C ALA A 229 -4.32 -12.50 -9.50
N VAL A 230 -4.34 -12.87 -10.78
CA VAL A 230 -5.53 -13.31 -11.52
C VAL A 230 -5.23 -14.52 -12.41
N TRP A 231 -6.26 -15.28 -12.75
CA TRP A 231 -6.20 -16.37 -13.72
C TRP A 231 -7.20 -16.13 -14.83
N THR A 232 -6.79 -16.47 -16.05
CA THR A 232 -7.48 -16.11 -17.29
C THR A 232 -7.68 -17.35 -18.17
N ARG A 233 -8.46 -17.22 -19.25
CA ARG A 233 -8.50 -18.25 -20.31
C ARG A 233 -7.18 -18.39 -21.08
N GLU A 234 -6.39 -17.32 -21.18
CA GLU A 234 -4.99 -17.40 -21.63
C GLU A 234 -4.16 -18.24 -20.65
N PRO A 235 -3.37 -19.22 -21.12
CA PRO A 235 -2.52 -20.06 -20.26
C PRO A 235 -1.46 -19.25 -19.52
N VAL A 236 -1.26 -19.58 -18.24
CA VAL A 236 -0.17 -19.03 -17.43
C VAL A 236 1.12 -19.80 -17.70
N SER A 237 2.21 -19.10 -18.03
CA SER A 237 3.51 -19.73 -18.25
C SER A 237 4.22 -20.08 -16.93
N PRO A 238 4.66 -21.35 -16.74
CA PRO A 238 5.52 -21.74 -15.63
C PRO A 238 7.01 -21.41 -15.89
N GLU A 239 7.38 -21.01 -17.11
CA GLU A 239 8.74 -20.68 -17.50
C GLU A 239 9.18 -19.31 -16.95
N ASP A 240 10.46 -19.18 -16.62
CA ASP A 240 11.08 -17.94 -16.13
C ASP A 240 10.86 -16.77 -17.11
N ALA A 241 10.13 -15.75 -16.68
CA ALA A 241 9.97 -14.48 -17.37
C ALA A 241 9.95 -13.33 -16.34
N LEU A 242 9.44 -12.15 -16.70
CA LEU A 242 9.16 -11.11 -15.71
C LEU A 242 7.97 -11.53 -14.83
N LEU A 243 8.11 -11.39 -13.52
CA LEU A 243 6.97 -11.48 -12.62
C LEU A 243 6.14 -10.19 -12.69
N GLY A 244 4.84 -10.24 -12.37
CA GLY A 244 4.06 -9.02 -12.15
C GLY A 244 4.70 -8.09 -11.12
N MET A 245 5.36 -8.66 -10.10
CA MET A 245 6.08 -7.88 -9.10
C MET A 245 7.34 -7.20 -9.68
N ASP A 246 8.00 -7.80 -10.68
CA ASP A 246 9.08 -7.14 -11.42
C ASP A 246 8.52 -5.98 -12.26
N LEU A 247 7.35 -6.18 -12.90
CA LEU A 247 6.65 -5.15 -13.67
C LEU A 247 6.22 -3.95 -12.78
N VAL A 248 5.73 -4.17 -11.56
CA VAL A 248 5.44 -3.10 -10.59
C VAL A 248 6.68 -2.25 -10.32
N ARG A 249 7.81 -2.89 -10.01
CA ARG A 249 9.07 -2.17 -9.73
C ARG A 249 9.58 -1.42 -10.96
N LEU A 250 9.60 -2.07 -12.12
CA LEU A 250 10.06 -1.46 -13.36
C LEU A 250 9.20 -0.28 -13.78
N ALA A 251 7.89 -0.33 -13.55
CA ALA A 251 6.99 0.80 -13.78
C ALA A 251 7.33 1.98 -12.86
N LEU A 252 7.48 1.74 -11.55
CA LEU A 252 7.84 2.77 -10.58
C LEU A 252 9.22 3.39 -10.85
N GLU A 253 10.21 2.60 -11.26
CA GLU A 253 11.55 3.08 -11.60
C GLU A 253 11.60 3.86 -12.93
N ARG A 254 10.61 3.71 -13.84
CA ARG A 254 10.70 4.23 -15.23
C ARG A 254 9.60 5.21 -15.66
N ALA A 255 8.57 5.44 -14.83
CA ALA A 255 7.42 6.29 -15.18
C ALA A 255 7.27 7.52 -14.28
N ASP A 256 6.88 8.66 -14.85
CA ASP A 256 6.60 9.92 -14.15
C ASP A 256 5.09 10.18 -13.93
N SER A 257 4.23 9.31 -14.46
CA SER A 257 2.76 9.38 -14.43
C SER A 257 2.15 7.98 -14.43
N ALA A 258 0.88 7.86 -14.00
CA ALA A 258 0.18 6.58 -13.97
C ALA A 258 -0.06 6.01 -15.38
N TRP A 259 -0.35 6.85 -16.39
CA TRP A 259 -0.41 6.39 -17.79
C TRP A 259 0.97 5.96 -18.33
N ALA A 260 2.05 6.66 -18.01
CA ALA A 260 3.40 6.18 -18.34
C ALA A 260 3.69 4.82 -17.68
N ALA A 261 3.23 4.62 -16.44
CA ALA A 261 3.37 3.34 -15.75
C ALA A 261 2.56 2.21 -16.41
N VAL A 262 1.33 2.48 -16.90
CA VAL A 262 0.57 1.54 -17.74
C VAL A 262 1.38 1.17 -18.98
N THR A 263 1.91 2.17 -19.69
CA THR A 263 2.68 1.99 -20.93
C THR A 263 3.95 1.15 -20.69
N VAL A 264 4.71 1.44 -19.64
CA VAL A 264 5.91 0.66 -19.26
C VAL A 264 5.56 -0.81 -19.01
N ILE A 265 4.46 -1.10 -18.29
CA ILE A 265 4.04 -2.49 -18.04
C ILE A 265 3.65 -3.18 -19.34
N THR A 266 2.88 -2.53 -20.22
CA THR A 266 2.41 -3.13 -21.47
C THR A 266 3.54 -3.38 -22.46
N ASP A 267 4.50 -2.45 -22.58
CA ASP A 267 5.67 -2.58 -23.47
C ASP A 267 6.60 -3.71 -23.00
N LEU A 268 6.83 -3.82 -21.69
CA LEU A 268 7.63 -4.90 -21.11
C LEU A 268 6.92 -6.25 -21.23
N LEU A 269 5.59 -6.29 -21.10
CA LEU A 269 4.79 -7.49 -21.27
C LEU A 269 4.82 -7.98 -22.73
N GLU A 270 4.73 -7.08 -23.71
CA GLU A 270 4.87 -7.41 -25.12
C GLU A 270 6.26 -7.98 -25.43
N GLN A 271 7.32 -7.34 -24.93
CA GLN A 271 8.71 -7.72 -25.22
C GLN A 271 9.17 -9.00 -24.49
N HIS A 272 8.86 -9.12 -23.20
CA HIS A 272 9.43 -10.15 -22.31
C HIS A 272 8.39 -11.17 -21.81
N GLY A 273 7.09 -10.89 -21.93
CA GLY A 273 6.03 -11.74 -21.37
C GLY A 273 5.96 -11.69 -19.84
N GLN A 274 5.12 -12.55 -19.27
CA GLN A 274 5.01 -12.77 -17.83
C GLN A 274 4.95 -14.26 -17.50
N GLY A 275 5.51 -14.67 -16.36
CA GLY A 275 5.61 -16.09 -15.99
C GLY A 275 6.66 -16.38 -14.91
N GLY A 276 6.74 -17.65 -14.51
CA GLY A 276 7.64 -18.14 -13.47
C GLY A 276 6.95 -18.33 -12.13
N ALA A 277 7.68 -18.80 -11.12
CA ALA A 277 7.12 -19.09 -9.80
C ALA A 277 6.91 -17.80 -8.97
N CYS A 278 5.69 -17.53 -8.54
CA CYS A 278 5.30 -16.38 -7.72
C CYS A 278 5.38 -16.67 -6.20
N ARG A 279 6.20 -17.66 -5.77
CA ARG A 279 6.30 -18.12 -4.38
C ARG A 279 7.68 -18.72 -4.11
N GLU A 280 8.25 -18.47 -2.93
CA GLU A 280 9.46 -19.15 -2.43
C GLU A 280 9.16 -20.59 -1.97
N ASP A 281 8.76 -21.46 -2.91
CA ASP A 281 8.45 -22.87 -2.64
C ASP A 281 8.75 -23.76 -3.87
N PRO A 282 9.15 -25.04 -3.70
CA PRO A 282 9.32 -25.98 -4.82
C PRO A 282 8.06 -26.25 -5.65
N GLU A 283 6.86 -26.07 -5.08
CA GLU A 283 5.61 -26.21 -5.83
C GLU A 283 5.35 -24.97 -6.69
N HIS A 284 5.29 -25.15 -8.02
CA HIS A 284 5.04 -24.07 -8.96
C HIS A 284 3.67 -23.42 -8.73
N PHE A 285 3.69 -22.15 -8.31
CA PHE A 285 2.51 -21.30 -8.20
C PHE A 285 2.69 -20.08 -9.10
N SER A 286 1.94 -20.00 -10.19
CA SER A 286 2.05 -18.94 -11.20
C SER A 286 0.67 -18.34 -11.49
N TYR A 287 0.64 -17.08 -11.90
CA TYR A 287 -0.57 -16.33 -12.24
C TYR A 287 -0.28 -15.22 -13.26
N HIS A 288 -1.34 -14.63 -13.82
CA HIS A 288 -1.27 -13.31 -14.47
C HIS A 288 -1.61 -12.21 -13.46
N ASN A 289 -1.48 -10.95 -13.85
CA ASN A 289 -1.67 -9.83 -12.93
C ASN A 289 -2.73 -8.83 -13.36
N THR A 290 -3.49 -8.38 -12.37
CA THR A 290 -4.11 -7.05 -12.39
C THR A 290 -3.16 -6.08 -11.70
N PHE A 291 -3.09 -4.86 -12.22
CA PHE A 291 -2.33 -3.75 -11.68
C PHE A 291 -3.25 -2.58 -11.39
N LEU A 292 -2.91 -1.86 -10.34
CA LEU A 292 -3.57 -0.63 -9.94
C LEU A 292 -2.54 0.50 -9.88
N LEU A 293 -2.79 1.54 -10.65
CA LEU A 293 -1.85 2.63 -10.86
C LEU A 293 -2.55 3.96 -10.58
N ALA A 294 -1.89 4.86 -9.86
CA ALA A 294 -2.41 6.21 -9.60
C ALA A 294 -1.30 7.23 -9.52
N ASP A 295 -1.62 8.47 -9.85
CA ASP A 295 -0.81 9.63 -9.55
C ASP A 295 -1.71 10.77 -9.03
N ARG A 296 -1.21 12.00 -9.01
CA ARG A 296 -1.95 13.19 -8.55
C ARG A 296 -3.16 13.53 -9.43
N GLN A 297 -3.14 13.14 -10.70
CA GLN A 297 -4.05 13.57 -11.75
C GLN A 297 -5.02 12.47 -12.19
N GLU A 298 -4.58 11.21 -12.25
CA GLU A 298 -5.36 10.10 -12.79
C GLU A 298 -5.15 8.77 -12.05
N ALA A 299 -5.99 7.80 -12.39
CA ALA A 299 -6.13 6.51 -11.74
C ALA A 299 -6.50 5.47 -12.81
N TRP A 300 -5.88 4.29 -12.75
CA TRP A 300 -5.99 3.26 -13.77
C TRP A 300 -6.01 1.86 -13.14
N VAL A 301 -6.84 0.99 -13.72
CA VAL A 301 -6.76 -0.47 -13.56
C VAL A 301 -6.28 -1.05 -14.88
N LEU A 302 -5.30 -1.95 -14.83
CA LEU A 302 -4.75 -2.67 -15.98
C LEU A 302 -4.82 -4.17 -15.69
N GLU A 303 -5.57 -4.93 -16.50
CA GLU A 303 -5.76 -6.37 -16.33
C GLU A 303 -5.10 -7.12 -17.49
N THR A 304 -4.35 -8.17 -17.18
CA THR A 304 -3.53 -8.91 -18.17
C THR A 304 -3.95 -10.37 -18.34
N ALA A 305 -3.77 -10.89 -19.56
CA ALA A 305 -4.06 -12.25 -19.96
C ALA A 305 -2.96 -12.71 -20.95
N GLY A 306 -1.94 -13.41 -20.46
CA GLY A 306 -0.75 -13.71 -21.25
C GLY A 306 -0.04 -12.40 -21.63
N LYS A 307 0.08 -12.10 -22.93
CA LYS A 307 0.54 -10.77 -23.41
C LYS A 307 -0.58 -9.77 -23.68
N LEU A 308 -1.83 -10.23 -23.72
CA LEU A 308 -3.00 -9.38 -23.94
C LEU A 308 -3.33 -8.61 -22.67
N TRP A 309 -3.96 -7.45 -22.83
CA TRP A 309 -4.34 -6.59 -21.72
C TRP A 309 -5.51 -5.68 -22.07
N ALA A 310 -6.22 -5.23 -21.04
CA ALA A 310 -7.20 -4.15 -21.11
C ALA A 310 -6.94 -3.18 -19.94
N ALA A 311 -7.16 -1.88 -20.17
CA ALA A 311 -6.98 -0.84 -19.17
C ALA A 311 -8.22 0.05 -19.08
N GLN A 312 -8.67 0.31 -17.84
CA GLN A 312 -9.76 1.21 -17.51
C GLN A 312 -9.19 2.43 -16.78
N LYS A 313 -9.45 3.63 -17.30
CA LYS A 313 -9.24 4.88 -16.57
C LYS A 313 -10.39 5.08 -15.59
N ILE A 314 -10.07 5.33 -14.33
CA ILE A 314 -11.06 5.70 -13.31
C ILE A 314 -11.27 7.21 -13.43
N THR A 315 -12.52 7.61 -13.67
CA THR A 315 -12.91 9.00 -13.95
C THR A 315 -13.63 9.69 -12.80
N GLU A 316 -14.23 8.91 -11.90
CA GLU A 316 -14.90 9.40 -10.69
C GLU A 316 -15.06 8.28 -9.65
N GLY A 317 -15.17 8.69 -8.38
CA GLY A 317 -15.56 7.83 -7.27
C GLY A 317 -14.53 6.76 -6.86
N VAL A 318 -15.04 5.70 -6.26
CA VAL A 318 -14.25 4.64 -5.62
C VAL A 318 -14.21 3.37 -6.47
N LYS A 319 -13.02 2.78 -6.68
CA LYS A 319 -12.83 1.50 -7.40
C LYS A 319 -12.13 0.49 -6.49
N ASN A 320 -12.80 -0.63 -6.26
CA ASN A 320 -12.20 -1.82 -5.67
C ASN A 320 -11.73 -2.78 -6.78
N ILE A 321 -10.64 -3.51 -6.54
CA ILE A 321 -10.22 -4.72 -7.28
C ILE A 321 -9.86 -5.84 -6.26
N SER A 322 -9.69 -7.07 -6.74
CA SER A 322 -9.51 -8.32 -5.99
C SER A 322 -9.16 -9.42 -7.01
N ASN A 323 -8.79 -10.66 -6.65
CA ASN A 323 -8.36 -11.72 -7.60
C ASN A 323 -9.43 -12.21 -8.62
N GLN A 324 -9.89 -11.35 -9.49
CA GLN A 324 -10.84 -11.56 -10.55
C GLN A 324 -10.71 -10.40 -11.54
N LEU A 325 -11.11 -10.64 -12.78
CA LEU A 325 -11.16 -9.57 -13.77
C LEU A 325 -12.35 -8.66 -13.47
N THR A 326 -12.13 -7.35 -13.46
CA THR A 326 -13.10 -6.30 -13.12
C THR A 326 -13.38 -5.32 -14.27
N ILE A 327 -12.55 -5.34 -15.33
CA ILE A 327 -12.77 -4.51 -16.51
C ILE A 327 -13.88 -5.14 -17.35
N GLY A 328 -15.07 -4.56 -17.26
CA GLY A 328 -16.23 -4.93 -18.08
C GLY A 328 -16.12 -4.40 -19.50
N THR A 329 -17.13 -3.64 -19.93
CA THR A 329 -17.17 -2.99 -21.25
C THR A 329 -16.50 -1.62 -21.28
N GLU A 330 -16.30 -1.00 -20.11
CA GLU A 330 -15.64 0.29 -19.91
C GLU A 330 -14.11 0.18 -20.08
N ILE A 331 -13.68 0.00 -21.33
CA ILE A 331 -12.27 -0.12 -21.71
C ILE A 331 -11.79 1.23 -22.26
N SER A 332 -10.76 1.79 -21.64
CA SER A 332 -10.14 3.06 -22.05
C SER A 332 -8.93 2.87 -22.99
N ALA A 333 -8.22 1.75 -22.85
CA ALA A 333 -7.20 1.29 -23.78
C ALA A 333 -7.11 -0.25 -23.75
N GLU A 334 -6.65 -0.87 -24.84
CA GLU A 334 -6.55 -2.33 -24.98
C GLU A 334 -5.39 -2.74 -25.88
N HIS A 335 -4.90 -3.97 -25.70
CA HIS A 335 -3.95 -4.58 -26.63
C HIS A 335 -4.56 -4.68 -28.04
N PRO A 336 -3.85 -4.29 -29.13
CA PRO A 336 -4.43 -4.22 -30.48
C PRO A 336 -5.09 -5.50 -30.98
N GLU A 337 -4.57 -6.67 -30.56
CA GLU A 337 -5.10 -7.98 -30.96
C GLU A 337 -6.15 -8.57 -29.99
N LEU A 338 -6.47 -7.88 -28.88
CA LEU A 338 -7.30 -8.40 -27.78
C LEU A 338 -8.62 -9.01 -28.27
N ARG A 339 -9.39 -8.22 -29.04
CA ARG A 339 -10.71 -8.61 -29.54
C ARG A 339 -10.63 -9.69 -30.61
N SER A 340 -9.63 -9.63 -31.50
CA SER A 340 -9.42 -10.64 -32.54
C SER A 340 -9.01 -11.98 -31.97
N VAL A 341 -8.16 -12.03 -30.94
CA VAL A 341 -7.83 -13.28 -30.24
C VAL A 341 -9.07 -13.83 -29.56
N ALA A 342 -9.78 -13.02 -28.76
CA ALA A 342 -11.01 -13.44 -28.09
C ALA A 342 -12.07 -13.99 -29.07
N GLN A 343 -12.20 -13.39 -30.26
CA GLN A 343 -13.11 -13.89 -31.29
C GLN A 343 -12.60 -15.20 -31.92
N SER A 344 -11.31 -15.29 -32.26
CA SER A 344 -10.72 -16.50 -32.86
C SER A 344 -10.77 -17.73 -31.95
N GLN A 345 -10.69 -17.51 -30.63
CA GLN A 345 -10.80 -18.56 -29.61
C GLN A 345 -12.26 -18.89 -29.23
N GLY A 346 -13.25 -18.19 -29.81
CA GLY A 346 -14.67 -18.36 -29.49
C GLY A 346 -15.08 -17.83 -28.12
N TRP A 347 -14.25 -17.01 -27.48
CA TRP A 347 -14.52 -16.40 -26.17
C TRP A 347 -15.45 -15.18 -26.26
N TRP A 348 -15.49 -14.54 -27.42
CA TRP A 348 -16.47 -13.53 -27.81
C TRP A 348 -16.98 -13.83 -29.21
N SER A 349 -18.27 -13.59 -29.50
CA SER A 349 -18.84 -13.85 -30.82
C SER A 349 -18.37 -12.86 -31.90
N GLY A 350 -17.91 -11.67 -31.49
CA GLY A 350 -17.79 -10.50 -32.37
C GLY A 350 -19.07 -9.67 -32.48
N GLU A 351 -20.14 -10.08 -31.82
CA GLU A 351 -21.42 -9.36 -31.75
C GLU A 351 -21.63 -8.74 -30.37
N GLY A 352 -22.33 -7.61 -30.33
CA GLY A 352 -22.58 -6.87 -29.09
C GLY A 352 -21.36 -6.09 -28.60
N GLU A 353 -21.44 -5.65 -27.35
CA GLU A 353 -20.36 -4.92 -26.67
C GLU A 353 -19.31 -5.91 -26.14
N PHE A 354 -18.03 -5.61 -26.34
CA PHE A 354 -16.94 -6.45 -25.85
C PHE A 354 -16.68 -6.16 -24.36
N SER A 355 -16.63 -7.21 -23.54
CA SER A 355 -16.35 -7.13 -22.10
C SER A 355 -15.14 -7.99 -21.77
N PHE A 356 -14.09 -7.41 -21.20
CA PHE A 356 -12.84 -8.13 -20.94
C PHE A 356 -13.03 -9.22 -19.88
N THR A 357 -13.67 -8.90 -18.74
CA THR A 357 -14.06 -9.89 -17.72
C THR A 357 -14.87 -11.04 -18.33
N ALA A 358 -15.86 -10.76 -19.17
CA ALA A 358 -16.73 -11.81 -19.73
C ALA A 358 -16.01 -12.70 -20.74
N ALA A 359 -15.08 -12.15 -21.53
CA ALA A 359 -14.31 -12.90 -22.52
C ALA A 359 -13.17 -13.71 -21.88
N PHE A 360 -12.47 -13.16 -20.88
CA PHE A 360 -11.21 -13.73 -20.38
C PHE A 360 -11.31 -14.48 -19.04
N THR A 361 -12.43 -14.41 -18.31
CA THR A 361 -12.64 -15.24 -17.11
C THR A 361 -12.74 -16.72 -17.49
N PRO A 362 -11.97 -17.64 -16.87
CA PRO A 362 -12.04 -19.07 -17.15
C PRO A 362 -13.36 -19.68 -16.64
N ASP A 363 -13.85 -20.73 -17.33
CA ASP A 363 -15.12 -21.39 -16.98
C ASP A 363 -15.06 -22.14 -15.63
N ASN A 364 -13.87 -22.59 -15.26
CA ASN A 364 -13.56 -23.23 -13.98
C ASN A 364 -12.44 -22.42 -13.30
N PRO A 365 -12.75 -21.27 -12.69
CA PRO A 365 -11.74 -20.45 -12.02
C PRO A 365 -11.22 -21.15 -10.76
N PRO A 366 -9.95 -20.93 -10.35
CA PRO A 366 -9.42 -21.42 -9.08
C PRO A 366 -10.27 -20.94 -7.89
N ALA A 367 -10.31 -21.73 -6.80
CA ALA A 367 -11.10 -21.41 -5.61
C ALA A 367 -10.76 -20.02 -5.04
N ARG A 368 -9.49 -19.61 -5.13
CA ARG A 368 -9.02 -18.24 -4.89
C ARG A 368 -9.88 -17.15 -5.55
N MET A 369 -10.20 -17.27 -6.83
CA MET A 369 -10.98 -16.25 -7.55
C MET A 369 -12.45 -16.23 -7.10
N GLU A 370 -13.01 -17.37 -6.72
CA GLU A 370 -14.38 -17.43 -6.17
C GLU A 370 -14.46 -16.79 -4.77
N LEU A 371 -13.45 -16.99 -3.92
CA LEU A 371 -13.33 -16.33 -2.62
C LEU A 371 -13.14 -14.81 -2.78
N ALA A 372 -12.33 -14.41 -3.77
CA ALA A 372 -12.08 -13.00 -4.10
C ALA A 372 -13.36 -12.19 -4.43
N LYS A 373 -14.44 -12.84 -4.90
CA LYS A 373 -15.76 -12.21 -5.11
C LYS A 373 -16.41 -11.72 -3.82
N GLN A 374 -16.24 -12.43 -2.71
CA GLN A 374 -16.80 -12.02 -1.42
C GLN A 374 -16.09 -10.77 -0.91
N ARG A 375 -14.76 -10.79 -0.94
CA ARG A 375 -13.92 -9.63 -0.62
C ARG A 375 -14.21 -8.44 -1.52
N TYR A 376 -14.30 -8.65 -2.83
CA TYR A 376 -14.63 -7.59 -3.78
C TYR A 376 -15.93 -6.89 -3.40
N LYS A 377 -16.98 -7.65 -3.07
CA LYS A 377 -18.26 -7.10 -2.60
C LYS A 377 -18.14 -6.36 -1.27
N GLY A 378 -17.42 -6.93 -0.30
CA GLY A 378 -17.19 -6.31 1.01
C GLY A 378 -16.44 -4.98 0.91
N GLY A 379 -15.30 -4.96 0.22
CA GLY A 379 -14.52 -3.73 0.00
C GLY A 379 -15.24 -2.70 -0.84
N THR A 380 -16.06 -3.12 -1.82
CA THR A 380 -16.90 -2.20 -2.60
C THR A 380 -17.95 -1.54 -1.70
N ALA A 381 -18.63 -2.30 -0.84
CA ALA A 381 -19.62 -1.76 0.09
C ALA A 381 -18.98 -0.79 1.11
N LEU A 382 -17.87 -1.19 1.73
CA LEU A 382 -17.14 -0.36 2.69
C LEU A 382 -16.63 0.96 2.08
N LEU A 383 -16.21 0.94 0.81
CA LEU A 383 -15.83 2.16 0.09
C LEU A 383 -17.03 3.03 -0.28
N GLN A 384 -18.13 2.44 -0.78
CA GLN A 384 -19.34 3.15 -1.17
C GLN A 384 -20.02 3.84 0.02
N GLU A 385 -19.91 3.28 1.23
CA GLU A 385 -20.36 3.92 2.47
C GLU A 385 -19.59 5.20 2.82
N GLN A 386 -18.41 5.41 2.23
CA GLN A 386 -17.48 6.50 2.54
C GLN A 386 -17.21 7.42 1.34
N ASP A 387 -17.87 7.20 0.20
CA ASP A 387 -17.66 7.94 -1.05
C ASP A 387 -17.87 9.45 -0.84
N GLY A 388 -17.02 10.26 -1.47
CA GLY A 388 -16.91 11.71 -1.22
C GLY A 388 -16.31 12.12 0.13
N SER A 389 -16.03 11.20 1.05
CA SER A 389 -15.50 11.49 2.40
C SER A 389 -14.24 10.68 2.79
N VAL A 390 -13.63 9.99 1.83
CA VAL A 390 -12.51 9.08 2.11
C VAL A 390 -11.27 9.82 2.63
N THR A 391 -10.81 9.42 3.82
CA THR A 391 -9.54 9.87 4.41
C THR A 391 -8.52 8.73 4.47
N ALA A 392 -7.26 9.05 4.77
CA ALA A 392 -6.24 8.02 4.99
C ALA A 392 -6.58 7.11 6.19
N GLU A 393 -7.22 7.65 7.25
CA GLU A 393 -7.69 6.86 8.38
C GLU A 393 -8.81 5.89 7.97
N VAL A 394 -9.78 6.34 7.16
CA VAL A 394 -10.82 5.47 6.59
C VAL A 394 -10.19 4.33 5.78
N MET A 395 -9.25 4.65 4.89
CA MET A 395 -8.53 3.66 4.08
C MET A 395 -7.80 2.64 4.96
N MET A 396 -7.06 3.09 5.97
CA MET A 396 -6.37 2.20 6.92
C MET A 396 -7.36 1.34 7.74
N ASN A 397 -8.56 1.82 8.01
CA ASN A 397 -9.58 1.04 8.73
C ASN A 397 -10.27 -0.01 7.84
N ILE A 398 -10.59 0.32 6.58
CA ILE A 398 -11.05 -0.65 5.57
C ILE A 398 -10.02 -1.78 5.44
N LEU A 399 -8.73 -1.44 5.41
CA LEU A 399 -7.65 -2.42 5.36
C LEU A 399 -7.56 -3.35 6.57
N ARG A 400 -8.08 -2.95 7.73
CA ARG A 400 -8.07 -3.79 8.95
C ARG A 400 -9.26 -4.73 9.03
N ASP A 401 -10.21 -4.61 8.10
CA ASP A 401 -11.47 -5.33 8.17
C ASP A 401 -11.28 -6.82 7.84
N LYS A 402 -11.20 -7.65 8.89
CA LYS A 402 -11.25 -9.12 8.79
C LYS A 402 -12.64 -9.65 8.34
N PRO A 403 -13.79 -9.11 8.78
CA PRO A 403 -15.12 -9.60 8.38
C PRO A 403 -15.40 -9.65 6.87
N SER A 404 -14.96 -8.65 6.10
CA SER A 404 -15.06 -8.63 4.63
C SER A 404 -14.03 -9.53 3.93
N GLY A 405 -13.05 -10.05 4.68
CA GLY A 405 -11.91 -10.79 4.14
C GLY A 405 -10.81 -9.91 3.55
N ILE A 406 -10.90 -8.57 3.67
CA ILE A 406 -9.85 -7.63 3.22
C ILE A 406 -8.55 -7.86 4.00
N CYS A 407 -8.62 -7.92 5.33
CA CYS A 407 -7.50 -8.31 6.17
C CYS A 407 -7.43 -9.84 6.26
N MET A 408 -6.65 -10.47 5.38
CA MET A 408 -6.43 -11.93 5.35
C MET A 408 -5.66 -12.41 6.59
N ASP A 409 -6.19 -13.44 7.25
CA ASP A 409 -5.50 -14.21 8.29
C ASP A 409 -5.97 -15.69 8.26
N SER A 410 -5.62 -16.40 7.18
CA SER A 410 -6.03 -17.79 6.88
C SER A 410 -4.91 -18.79 7.18
N GLU A 411 -5.17 -20.11 7.27
CA GLU A 411 -4.12 -21.06 7.70
C GLU A 411 -2.84 -20.95 6.82
N GLY A 412 -3.01 -20.89 5.50
CA GLY A 412 -1.90 -20.81 4.54
C GLY A 412 -1.46 -19.39 4.16
N PHE A 413 -2.35 -18.40 4.21
CA PHE A 413 -2.11 -17.04 3.69
C PHE A 413 -2.43 -15.95 4.71
N ARG A 414 -1.71 -14.82 4.62
CA ARG A 414 -1.92 -13.65 5.47
C ARG A 414 -1.64 -12.37 4.68
N THR A 415 -2.29 -11.26 5.03
CA THR A 415 -1.86 -9.93 4.58
C THR A 415 -0.47 -9.66 5.15
N THR A 416 0.56 -9.68 4.31
CA THR A 416 1.96 -9.63 4.76
C THR A 416 2.54 -8.22 4.88
N GLY A 417 1.89 -7.25 4.22
CA GLY A 417 2.21 -5.84 4.32
C GLY A 417 1.03 -5.00 3.83
N SER A 418 1.09 -3.71 4.08
CA SER A 418 0.02 -2.77 3.73
C SER A 418 0.60 -1.42 3.35
N MET A 419 0.02 -0.78 2.35
CA MET A 419 0.38 0.58 1.93
C MET A 419 -0.87 1.45 1.75
N VAL A 420 -0.86 2.69 2.23
CA VAL A 420 -1.86 3.74 1.94
C VAL A 420 -1.12 5.01 1.51
N SER A 421 -1.55 5.67 0.45
CA SER A 421 -0.92 6.90 -0.07
C SER A 421 -1.91 8.05 -0.13
N ILE A 422 -1.45 9.21 0.34
CA ILE A 422 -2.11 10.50 0.12
C ILE A 422 -1.39 11.20 -1.04
N LEU A 423 -2.13 11.48 -2.11
CA LEU A 423 -1.63 12.16 -3.31
C LEU A 423 -2.31 13.54 -3.44
N PRO A 424 -1.71 14.62 -2.89
CA PRO A 424 -2.23 15.98 -3.11
C PRO A 424 -2.23 16.35 -4.59
N ARG A 425 -3.29 17.04 -5.06
CA ARG A 425 -3.33 17.60 -6.42
C ARG A 425 -2.37 18.79 -6.58
N ASP A 426 -2.17 19.56 -5.51
CA ASP A 426 -1.15 20.61 -5.45
C ASP A 426 0.25 19.98 -5.39
N ALA A 427 1.04 20.19 -6.44
CA ALA A 427 2.40 19.66 -6.57
C ALA A 427 3.41 20.32 -5.61
N SER A 428 3.09 21.45 -4.97
CA SER A 428 3.90 22.02 -3.89
C SER A 428 3.78 21.22 -2.57
N MET A 429 2.77 20.34 -2.46
CA MET A 429 2.54 19.50 -1.31
C MET A 429 3.12 18.08 -1.53
N PRO A 430 3.88 17.54 -0.56
CA PRO A 430 4.50 16.23 -0.71
C PRO A 430 3.45 15.11 -0.78
N CYS A 431 3.74 14.06 -1.54
CA CYS A 431 3.05 12.79 -1.35
C CYS A 431 3.44 12.19 0.00
N VAL A 432 2.51 11.48 0.63
CA VAL A 432 2.77 10.76 1.88
C VAL A 432 2.34 9.31 1.72
N HIS A 433 3.30 8.40 1.90
CA HIS A 433 3.13 6.97 1.67
C HIS A 433 3.28 6.23 3.00
N PHE A 434 2.20 5.68 3.50
CA PHE A 434 2.17 4.95 4.77
C PHE A 434 2.35 3.46 4.53
N PHE A 435 3.26 2.82 5.27
CA PHE A 435 3.50 1.37 5.19
C PHE A 435 3.39 0.70 6.56
N THR A 436 2.88 -0.54 6.63
CA THR A 436 2.98 -1.33 7.87
C THR A 436 4.37 -1.92 8.09
N ALA A 437 5.06 -2.40 7.05
CA ALA A 437 6.31 -3.17 7.18
C ALA A 437 6.25 -4.38 8.13
N THR A 438 5.03 -4.85 8.42
CA THR A 438 4.69 -6.00 9.27
C THR A 438 3.34 -6.58 8.80
N PRO A 439 3.11 -7.89 9.00
CA PRO A 439 1.90 -8.56 8.57
C PRO A 439 0.70 -8.21 9.47
N ASP A 440 -0.51 -8.59 9.04
CA ASP A 440 -1.78 -8.35 9.75
C ASP A 440 -2.00 -6.86 10.13
N PRO A 441 -2.51 -6.02 9.23
CA PRO A 441 -2.76 -4.59 9.49
C PRO A 441 -3.68 -4.33 10.68
N SER A 442 -4.54 -5.27 11.08
CA SER A 442 -5.37 -5.11 12.28
C SER A 442 -4.51 -5.10 13.56
N ARG A 443 -3.34 -5.76 13.52
CA ARG A 443 -2.34 -5.85 14.60
C ARG A 443 -1.10 -4.97 14.37
N SER A 444 -0.95 -4.37 13.18
CA SER A 444 0.20 -3.54 12.77
C SER A 444 -0.10 -2.04 12.69
N VAL A 445 0.94 -1.21 12.68
CA VAL A 445 0.84 0.27 12.54
C VAL A 445 1.39 0.77 11.22
N PHE A 446 0.65 1.68 10.60
CA PHE A 446 1.02 2.40 9.39
C PHE A 446 1.99 3.55 9.70
N LYS A 447 3.09 3.60 8.95
CA LYS A 447 4.23 4.49 9.20
C LYS A 447 4.48 5.33 7.96
N PRO A 448 4.46 6.66 8.06
CA PRO A 448 4.62 7.54 6.91
C PRO A 448 6.05 7.50 6.36
N PHE A 449 6.14 7.61 5.04
CA PHE A 449 7.35 7.84 4.27
C PHE A 449 7.07 9.02 3.32
N ILE A 450 8.03 9.93 3.21
CA ILE A 450 7.95 11.13 2.38
C ILE A 450 9.28 11.30 1.63
N PHE A 451 9.22 11.38 0.30
CA PHE A 451 10.39 11.68 -0.53
C PHE A 451 10.95 13.06 -0.17
N SER A 452 12.24 13.10 0.18
CA SER A 452 12.94 14.27 0.69
C SER A 452 14.47 14.08 0.57
N GLU A 453 15.24 15.15 0.75
CA GLU A 453 16.72 15.06 0.71
C GLU A 453 17.26 14.27 1.91
N GLY A 454 18.24 13.39 1.66
CA GLY A 454 19.01 12.72 2.73
C GLY A 454 18.40 11.45 3.32
N ILE A 455 17.35 10.87 2.71
CA ILE A 455 16.74 9.61 3.16
C ILE A 455 17.78 8.50 3.32
N SER A 456 17.82 7.91 4.52
CA SER A 456 18.69 6.77 4.83
C SER A 456 17.90 5.44 4.78
N PRO A 457 18.47 4.34 4.24
CA PRO A 457 17.83 3.03 4.27
C PRO A 457 17.56 2.53 5.70
N VAL A 458 16.32 2.13 5.98
CA VAL A 458 15.91 1.66 7.31
C VAL A 458 16.20 0.16 7.47
N THR A 459 17.43 -0.16 7.88
CA THR A 459 17.92 -1.56 7.99
C THR A 459 17.10 -2.44 8.94
N LEU A 460 16.28 -1.86 9.82
CA LEU A 460 15.38 -2.57 10.74
C LEU A 460 14.20 -3.27 10.03
N VAL A 461 13.90 -2.86 8.79
CA VAL A 461 12.89 -3.47 7.90
C VAL A 461 13.49 -4.13 6.65
N MET A 462 14.79 -4.42 6.69
CA MET A 462 15.52 -5.12 5.62
C MET A 462 15.96 -6.50 6.10
N SER A 463 15.77 -7.50 5.26
CA SER A 463 16.04 -8.90 5.54
C SER A 463 17.53 -9.25 5.39
N PRO A 464 18.01 -10.34 6.03
CA PRO A 464 19.35 -10.85 5.80
C PRO A 464 19.58 -11.21 4.33
N GLN A 465 20.76 -10.90 3.80
CA GLN A 465 21.15 -11.25 2.43
C GLN A 465 21.97 -12.54 2.40
N TYR A 466 21.62 -13.45 1.48
CA TYR A 466 22.26 -14.77 1.34
C TYR A 466 23.22 -14.89 0.14
N GLY A 467 23.33 -13.84 -0.67
CA GLY A 467 24.33 -13.78 -1.75
C GLY A 467 24.11 -14.85 -2.83
N PRO A 468 25.15 -15.58 -3.27
CA PRO A 468 25.02 -16.70 -4.20
C PRO A 468 24.22 -17.90 -3.65
N ASP A 469 24.16 -18.05 -2.33
CA ASP A 469 23.49 -19.18 -1.65
C ASP A 469 21.99 -18.92 -1.41
N ASP A 470 21.45 -17.80 -1.91
CA ASP A 470 20.02 -17.47 -1.79
C ASP A 470 19.16 -18.48 -2.59
N PRO A 471 18.09 -19.06 -2.01
CA PRO A 471 17.20 -20.00 -2.68
C PRO A 471 16.64 -19.57 -4.04
N VAL A 472 16.50 -18.26 -4.31
CA VAL A 472 16.06 -17.74 -5.63
C VAL A 472 17.13 -17.87 -6.73
N ARG A 473 18.42 -17.97 -6.33
CA ARG A 473 19.59 -18.05 -7.22
C ARG A 473 20.12 -19.47 -7.40
N THR A 474 19.83 -20.37 -6.45
CA THR A 474 20.19 -21.79 -6.56
C THR A 474 19.32 -22.51 -7.58
N GLN A 475 19.85 -23.58 -8.21
CA GLN A 475 19.12 -24.37 -9.20
C GLN A 475 19.19 -25.87 -8.87
N PRO A 476 18.05 -26.60 -8.84
CA PRO A 476 16.67 -26.08 -8.93
C PRO A 476 16.35 -25.14 -7.75
N ARG A 477 15.49 -24.14 -8.00
CA ARG A 477 15.14 -23.11 -7.00
C ARG A 477 14.40 -23.68 -5.78
N PHE A 478 14.45 -22.92 -4.69
CA PHE A 478 13.61 -23.08 -3.49
C PHE A 478 13.66 -24.44 -2.76
N GLN A 479 14.64 -25.29 -3.07
CA GLN A 479 14.85 -26.58 -2.36
C GLN A 479 15.31 -26.41 -0.91
N LEU A 480 15.80 -25.22 -0.57
CA LEU A 480 16.19 -24.80 0.77
C LEU A 480 15.37 -23.57 1.16
N LYS A 481 15.09 -23.41 2.45
CA LYS A 481 14.44 -22.22 3.01
C LYS A 481 15.39 -21.51 3.96
N VAL A 482 15.36 -20.18 3.95
CA VAL A 482 16.22 -19.30 4.76
C VAL A 482 15.37 -18.38 5.65
N ASP A 483 15.91 -17.94 6.78
CA ASP A 483 15.16 -17.07 7.70
C ASP A 483 15.24 -15.61 7.24
N ARG A 484 14.23 -15.15 6.49
CA ARG A 484 14.18 -13.79 5.96
C ARG A 484 13.69 -12.74 6.98
N LYS A 485 13.48 -13.09 8.25
CA LYS A 485 12.89 -12.14 9.22
C LYS A 485 13.85 -11.01 9.58
N HIS A 486 13.47 -9.78 9.22
CA HIS A 486 14.12 -8.56 9.68
C HIS A 486 13.78 -8.26 11.14
N GLU A 487 14.50 -7.32 11.77
CA GLU A 487 14.40 -7.06 13.21
C GLU A 487 12.99 -6.60 13.65
N LEU A 488 12.35 -5.73 12.87
CA LEU A 488 10.96 -5.34 13.15
C LEU A 488 9.99 -6.55 13.10
N TYR A 489 10.12 -7.44 12.10
CA TYR A 489 9.25 -8.61 11.97
C TYR A 489 9.39 -9.53 13.20
N LYS A 490 10.63 -9.76 13.67
CA LYS A 490 10.91 -10.54 14.88
C LYS A 490 10.28 -9.91 16.12
N ALA A 491 10.44 -8.60 16.29
CA ALA A 491 9.87 -7.86 17.42
C ALA A 491 8.34 -7.91 17.41
N HIS A 492 7.71 -7.71 16.24
CA HIS A 492 6.27 -7.83 16.05
C HIS A 492 5.78 -9.24 16.37
N GLN A 493 6.40 -10.29 15.80
CA GLN A 493 6.04 -11.69 16.07
C GLN A 493 6.14 -12.04 17.57
N ALA A 494 7.19 -11.58 18.26
CA ALA A 494 7.36 -11.79 19.70
C ALA A 494 6.30 -11.06 20.52
N ALA A 495 5.96 -9.81 20.17
CA ALA A 495 4.89 -9.06 20.81
C ALA A 495 3.54 -9.74 20.63
N LEU A 496 3.20 -10.18 19.41
CA LEU A 496 1.94 -10.86 19.12
C LEU A 496 1.75 -12.13 19.96
N ALA A 497 2.79 -12.95 20.13
CA ALA A 497 2.75 -14.12 21.01
C ALA A 497 2.51 -13.70 22.49
N GLY A 498 3.18 -12.65 22.96
CA GLY A 498 2.96 -12.10 24.30
C GLY A 498 1.54 -11.53 24.53
N MET A 499 0.90 -10.98 23.49
CA MET A 499 -0.50 -10.54 23.56
C MET A 499 -1.47 -11.71 23.75
N GLU A 500 -1.18 -12.86 23.12
CA GLU A 500 -2.01 -14.06 23.20
C GLU A 500 -1.87 -14.76 24.55
N GLU A 501 -0.70 -14.67 25.20
CA GLU A 501 -0.47 -15.11 26.58
C GLU A 501 -1.06 -14.16 27.64
N ASN A 502 -1.17 -12.85 27.35
CA ASN A 502 -1.66 -11.84 28.30
C ASN A 502 -2.54 -10.77 27.60
N LEU A 503 -3.84 -11.05 27.56
CA LEU A 503 -4.84 -10.22 26.87
C LEU A 503 -4.89 -8.77 27.36
N ASP A 504 -4.76 -8.52 28.68
CA ASP A 504 -4.80 -7.16 29.25
C ASP A 504 -3.58 -6.33 28.81
N ALA A 505 -2.39 -6.95 28.79
CA ALA A 505 -1.17 -6.31 28.30
C ALA A 505 -1.22 -6.09 26.78
N GLY A 506 -1.78 -7.06 26.04
CA GLY A 506 -1.92 -6.97 24.58
C GLY A 506 -2.88 -5.88 24.13
N GLY A 507 -4.05 -5.76 24.77
CA GLY A 507 -4.99 -4.66 24.53
C GLY A 507 -4.35 -3.29 24.76
N SER A 508 -3.67 -3.11 25.90
CA SER A 508 -3.00 -1.84 26.23
C SER A 508 -1.88 -1.47 25.25
N LEU A 509 -1.15 -2.46 24.71
CA LEU A 509 -0.15 -2.24 23.67
C LEU A 509 -0.81 -1.84 22.34
N GLN A 510 -1.87 -2.53 21.91
CA GLN A 510 -2.60 -2.20 20.68
C GLN A 510 -3.23 -0.80 20.74
N GLU A 511 -3.86 -0.44 21.86
CA GLU A 511 -4.37 0.91 22.13
C GLU A 511 -3.28 1.98 22.04
N THR A 512 -2.11 1.72 22.66
CA THR A 512 -0.96 2.64 22.62
C THR A 512 -0.45 2.84 21.20
N MET A 513 -0.34 1.75 20.43
CA MET A 513 0.12 1.78 19.04
C MET A 513 -0.86 2.53 18.12
N ARG A 514 -2.18 2.31 18.29
CA ARG A 514 -3.24 3.06 17.56
C ARG A 514 -3.27 4.54 17.91
N PHE A 515 -3.04 4.90 19.18
CA PHE A 515 -2.95 6.30 19.59
C PHE A 515 -1.74 7.01 18.97
N LEU A 516 -0.59 6.34 18.83
CA LEU A 516 0.58 6.92 18.16
C LEU A 516 0.34 7.12 16.66
N GLU A 517 -0.33 6.15 16.02
CA GLU A 517 -0.74 6.23 14.62
C GLU A 517 -1.68 7.41 14.36
N SER A 518 -2.69 7.63 15.22
CA SER A 518 -3.63 8.74 15.05
C SER A 518 -2.99 10.11 15.27
N GLN A 519 -2.09 10.26 16.25
CA GLN A 519 -1.32 11.50 16.42
C GLN A 519 -0.42 11.79 15.20
N CYS A 520 0.25 10.76 14.67
CA CYS A 520 1.05 10.89 13.46
C CYS A 520 0.20 11.33 12.25
N LEU A 521 -1.02 10.80 12.11
CA LEU A 521 -1.97 11.21 11.07
C LEU A 521 -2.41 12.67 11.25
N GLU A 522 -2.84 13.08 12.45
CA GLU A 522 -3.28 14.46 12.75
C GLU A 522 -2.24 15.50 12.34
N GLU A 523 -0.96 15.20 12.55
CA GLU A 523 0.17 16.09 12.23
C GLU A 523 0.52 16.12 10.74
N ILE A 524 0.46 14.97 10.06
CA ILE A 524 0.61 14.91 8.61
C ILE A 524 -0.52 15.70 7.95
N GLU A 525 -1.74 15.62 8.49
CA GLU A 525 -2.83 16.46 8.00
C GLU A 525 -2.63 17.95 8.29
N ALA A 526 -2.11 18.31 9.47
CA ALA A 526 -1.76 19.70 9.78
C ALA A 526 -0.65 20.26 8.86
N MET A 527 0.38 19.46 8.59
CA MET A 527 1.40 19.76 7.58
C MET A 527 0.77 19.92 6.19
N LEU A 528 -0.12 19.01 5.78
CA LEU A 528 -0.83 19.08 4.50
C LEU A 528 -1.84 20.25 4.41
N ARG A 529 -2.24 20.86 5.54
CA ARG A 529 -2.98 22.13 5.60
C ARG A 529 -2.09 23.38 5.67
N GLY A 530 -0.76 23.21 5.69
CA GLY A 530 0.20 24.31 5.86
C GLY A 530 0.23 24.90 7.27
N GLU A 531 -0.31 24.21 8.27
CA GLU A 531 -0.36 24.65 9.68
C GLU A 531 0.98 24.44 10.40
N VAL A 532 1.83 23.54 9.87
CA VAL A 532 3.12 23.14 10.42
C VAL A 532 4.17 23.12 9.30
N GLU A 533 5.37 23.66 9.56
CA GLU A 533 6.50 23.56 8.64
C GLU A 533 7.06 22.13 8.60
N GLY A 534 7.16 21.54 7.40
CA GLY A 534 7.68 20.18 7.16
C GLY A 534 9.20 20.04 7.31
N GLN A 535 9.77 20.47 8.44
CA GLN A 535 11.18 20.27 8.77
C GLN A 535 11.39 18.86 9.34
N GLU A 536 12.54 18.23 9.04
CA GLU A 536 12.96 16.90 9.55
C GLU A 536 12.06 15.70 9.14
N LEU A 537 11.43 15.73 7.95
CA LEU A 537 10.56 14.64 7.46
C LEU A 537 11.28 13.36 6.99
N GLY A 538 12.58 13.44 6.62
CA GLY A 538 13.29 12.33 5.96
C GLY A 538 13.53 11.09 6.82
N ASP A 539 13.62 11.26 8.13
CA ASP A 539 13.81 10.17 9.10
C ASP A 539 12.49 9.66 9.71
N LEU A 540 11.33 10.22 9.33
CA LEU A 540 10.05 9.93 9.98
C LEU A 540 9.67 8.43 9.92
N PHE A 541 9.95 7.76 8.80
CA PHE A 541 9.74 6.31 8.68
C PHE A 541 10.66 5.52 9.62
N PHE A 542 11.93 5.92 9.74
CA PHE A 542 12.89 5.32 10.66
C PHE A 542 12.43 5.48 12.12
N ASP A 543 12.09 6.71 12.52
CA ASP A 543 11.66 7.04 13.88
C ASP A 543 10.40 6.25 14.29
N CYS A 544 9.45 6.06 13.38
CA CYS A 544 8.28 5.22 13.62
C CYS A 544 8.65 3.73 13.78
N VAL A 545 9.54 3.17 12.96
CA VAL A 545 10.01 1.78 13.07
C VAL A 545 10.78 1.54 14.38
N ASP A 546 11.75 2.40 14.69
CA ASP A 546 12.56 2.31 15.91
C ASP A 546 11.72 2.51 17.18
N THR A 547 10.71 3.39 17.12
CA THR A 547 9.73 3.57 18.20
C THR A 547 8.85 2.33 18.41
N GLU A 548 8.32 1.72 17.35
CA GLU A 548 7.52 0.51 17.44
C GLU A 548 8.29 -0.66 18.08
N ILE A 549 9.55 -0.90 17.64
CA ILE A 549 10.41 -1.93 18.24
C ILE A 549 10.58 -1.70 19.76
N LYS A 550 10.66 -0.44 20.22
CA LYS A 550 10.76 -0.07 21.65
C LYS A 550 9.44 -0.19 22.42
N PHE A 551 8.31 -0.35 21.74
CA PHE A 551 7.03 -0.69 22.35
C PHE A 551 6.81 -2.20 22.44
N TYR A 552 7.35 -2.96 21.49
CA TYR A 552 7.39 -4.43 21.54
C TYR A 552 8.38 -4.99 22.60
N GLN A 553 9.25 -4.15 23.19
CA GLN A 553 10.27 -4.50 24.19
C GLN A 553 10.05 -3.81 25.56
#